data_AF-A0A6H1W4N7-F1
#
_entry.id   AF-A0A6H1W4N7-F1
#
_cell.length_a   1.000
_cell.length_b   1.000
_cell.length_c   1.000
_cell.angle_alpha   90.00
_cell.angle_beta   90.00
_cell.angle_gamma   90.00
#
_symmetry.space_group_name_H-M   'P 1'
#
loop_
_entity.id
_entity.type
_entity.pdbx_description
1 polymer ?
#
loop_
_entity_poly.entity_id
_entity_poly.type
_entity_poly.pdbx_seq_one_letter_code
_entity_poly.pdbx_strand_id
1 'polypeptide(L)'
;MSDKELEEPQGADDLVERLSGLDEELATQRAAALRSGLDDYELDEGDLDILETASEDPDAITYLPALPVLAIVGRPNVGKSALVNRILGRREAVVEDTPGVTRDRVSYQAEWNGRRFTIVDTGGWEPDAKGIDASVAAQAEVAIDLADAVLFVVDANVGATATDEHVVRMLRKTKKPVFLAANKVDDLRQEPHATELWSLGLGEPRPVSALHGRGVADLLDDILKKLPEVSAVAKQEVGGPRRVAIVGRPNVGKSSLLNKAAGEERVVVNELAGTTRDPVDEQVEIAGKVWRFVDTAGIRRRVHLQQGADFYASLRTSTALEKAEVAVVVLDVSEPISEQDVRIIDLVLESGRALVLAFNKWDLLDDDRRRYLEREIEQDLAHVSWAPRVNISARTGRHLEKLVPALELALESWDTRIPTGKFNAFLAELTAAHPHPVRGGKQPRILFGTQASSRPPTFVVFTTGFLDPGYRRYIIRRLREIYGFEGTPITLNMRVREKRKR
;
A
#
# COMPACT_ATOMS: atom_id res chain seq x y z
N MET A 1 -22.40 40.83 -31.00
CA MET A 1 -21.08 41.49 -31.15
C MET A 1 -20.78 42.17 -29.82
N SER A 2 -19.83 41.75 -29.01
CA SER A 2 -18.58 41.04 -29.27
C SER A 2 -18.42 39.87 -28.31
N ASP A 3 -18.08 38.71 -28.87
CA ASP A 3 -17.49 37.59 -28.15
C ASP A 3 -16.22 38.06 -27.43
N LYS A 4 -16.18 37.85 -26.12
CA LYS A 4 -14.90 37.75 -25.40
C LYS A 4 -14.54 36.28 -25.44
N GLU A 5 -13.76 35.92 -26.45
CA GLU A 5 -13.01 34.66 -26.47
C GLU A 5 -12.21 34.59 -25.16
N LEU A 6 -12.45 33.54 -24.40
CA LEU A 6 -11.61 33.11 -23.30
C LEU A 6 -10.28 32.70 -23.93
N GLU A 7 -9.23 33.49 -23.73
CA GLU A 7 -7.86 33.11 -24.06
C GLU A 7 -7.51 31.83 -23.27
N GLU A 8 -7.43 30.69 -23.96
CA GLU A 8 -6.78 29.48 -23.45
C GLU A 8 -5.30 29.78 -23.11
N PRO A 9 -4.72 29.12 -22.10
CA PRO A 9 -3.35 29.42 -21.67
C PRO A 9 -2.34 28.87 -22.69
N GLN A 10 -1.94 29.69 -23.66
CA GLN A 10 -0.93 29.40 -24.71
C GLN A 10 0.41 28.81 -24.19
N GLY A 11 0.72 28.93 -22.89
CA GLY A 11 1.96 28.43 -22.29
C GLY A 11 1.92 26.98 -21.76
N ALA A 12 0.76 26.30 -21.74
CA ALA A 12 0.69 24.88 -21.42
C ALA A 12 1.05 24.03 -22.65
N ASP A 13 0.44 24.32 -23.79
CA ASP A 13 0.63 23.57 -25.04
C ASP A 13 2.05 23.68 -25.59
N ASP A 14 2.67 24.87 -25.53
CA ASP A 14 4.07 25.07 -25.93
C ASP A 14 5.05 24.28 -25.05
N LEU A 15 4.73 24.07 -23.76
CA LEU A 15 5.57 23.26 -22.88
C LEU A 15 5.38 21.76 -23.14
N VAL A 16 4.15 21.31 -23.41
CA VAL A 16 3.87 19.92 -23.79
C VAL A 16 4.59 19.57 -25.09
N GLU A 17 4.52 20.46 -26.09
CA GLU A 17 5.21 20.28 -27.37
C GLU A 17 6.73 20.19 -27.17
N ARG A 18 7.32 21.11 -26.41
CA ARG A 18 8.76 21.10 -26.08
C ARG A 18 9.18 19.85 -25.30
N LEU A 19 8.37 19.36 -24.36
CA LEU A 19 8.67 18.14 -23.60
C LEU A 19 8.49 16.87 -24.44
N SER A 20 7.51 16.83 -25.33
CA SER A 20 7.24 15.69 -26.23
C SER A 20 8.29 15.55 -27.34
N GLY A 21 8.90 16.66 -27.76
CA GLY A 21 10.00 16.71 -28.72
C GLY A 21 11.40 16.51 -28.11
N LEU A 22 11.51 16.23 -26.80
CA LEU A 22 12.80 15.96 -26.17
C LEU A 22 13.37 14.63 -26.63
N ASP A 23 14.62 14.66 -27.10
CA ASP A 23 15.44 13.46 -27.25
C ASP A 23 15.60 12.78 -25.89
N GLU A 24 15.02 11.58 -25.76
CA GLU A 24 14.99 10.81 -24.52
C GLU A 24 16.40 10.40 -24.06
N GLU A 25 17.31 10.15 -25.00
CA GLU A 25 18.70 9.79 -24.68
C GLU A 25 19.43 11.00 -24.09
N LEU A 26 19.26 12.18 -24.69
CA LEU A 26 19.82 13.43 -24.19
C LEU A 26 19.21 13.83 -22.83
N ALA A 27 17.91 13.65 -22.65
CA ALA A 27 17.22 13.93 -21.37
C ALA A 27 17.75 13.01 -20.25
N THR A 28 18.00 11.74 -20.56
CA THR A 28 18.58 10.76 -19.64
C THR A 28 20.02 11.12 -19.28
N GLN A 29 20.86 11.47 -20.26
CA GLN A 29 22.23 11.91 -20.02
C GLN A 29 22.29 13.18 -19.16
N ARG A 30 21.41 14.16 -19.39
CA ARG A 30 21.30 15.37 -18.56
C ARG A 30 20.90 15.06 -17.13
N ALA A 31 19.93 14.17 -16.92
CA ALA A 31 19.53 13.75 -15.58
C ALA A 31 20.66 13.01 -14.84
N ALA A 32 21.44 12.17 -15.53
CA ALA A 32 22.62 11.52 -14.96
C ALA A 32 23.69 12.55 -14.52
N ALA A 33 23.91 13.59 -15.32
CA ALA A 33 24.83 14.67 -14.96
C ALA A 33 24.34 15.49 -13.75
N LEU A 34 23.04 15.83 -13.69
CA LEU A 34 22.44 16.51 -12.54
C LEU A 34 22.54 15.66 -11.26
N ARG A 35 22.31 14.35 -11.39
CA ARG A 35 22.46 13.40 -10.28
C ARG A 35 23.89 13.37 -9.76
N SER A 36 24.90 13.23 -10.63
CA SER A 36 26.32 13.25 -10.20
C SER A 36 26.69 14.59 -9.55
N GLY A 37 26.06 15.70 -9.95
CA GLY A 37 26.21 16.99 -9.28
C GLY A 37 25.71 17.03 -7.83
N LEU A 38 24.94 16.03 -7.36
CA LEU A 38 24.55 15.91 -5.96
C LEU A 38 25.70 15.42 -5.06
N ASP A 39 26.77 14.84 -5.60
CA ASP A 39 27.94 14.37 -4.83
C ASP A 39 28.68 15.52 -4.11
N ASP A 40 28.48 16.75 -4.59
CA ASP A 40 28.97 17.99 -3.97
C ASP A 40 28.18 18.39 -2.71
N TYR A 41 27.10 17.68 -2.36
CA TYR A 41 26.19 17.99 -1.27
C TYR A 41 26.14 16.88 -0.21
N GLU A 42 25.70 17.24 0.99
CA GLU A 42 25.52 16.26 2.08
C GLU A 42 24.23 15.46 1.83
N LEU A 43 24.39 14.14 1.61
CA LEU A 43 23.32 13.17 1.37
C LEU A 43 23.28 12.18 2.55
N ASP A 44 22.09 11.90 3.06
CA ASP A 44 21.84 10.86 4.06
C ASP A 44 21.55 9.51 3.39
N GLU A 45 21.48 8.42 4.18
CA GLU A 45 21.21 7.07 3.67
C GLU A 45 19.87 6.98 2.92
N GLY A 46 18.82 7.64 3.42
CA GLY A 46 17.51 7.62 2.77
C GLY A 46 17.48 8.37 1.43
N ASP A 47 18.42 9.28 1.22
CA ASP A 47 18.57 9.96 -0.06
C ASP A 47 19.23 9.09 -1.11
N LEU A 48 20.21 8.28 -0.69
CA LEU A 48 20.87 7.33 -1.57
C LEU A 48 19.87 6.28 -2.05
N ASP A 49 19.01 5.77 -1.16
CA ASP A 49 17.95 4.82 -1.51
C ASP A 49 16.98 5.37 -2.56
N ILE A 50 16.54 6.63 -2.40
CA ILE A 50 15.66 7.31 -3.34
C ILE A 50 16.34 7.46 -4.71
N LEU A 51 17.63 7.80 -4.72
CA LEU A 51 18.40 7.98 -5.94
C LEU A 51 18.64 6.64 -6.64
N GLU A 52 18.96 5.56 -5.93
CA GLU A 52 19.13 4.23 -6.52
C GLU A 52 17.86 3.73 -7.21
N THR A 53 16.71 3.84 -6.52
CA THR A 53 15.38 3.47 -7.05
C THR A 53 14.95 4.29 -8.28
N ALA A 54 15.53 5.47 -8.46
CA ALA A 54 15.25 6.38 -9.58
C ALA A 54 15.98 6.03 -10.90
N SER A 55 16.92 5.07 -10.88
CA SER A 55 17.78 4.73 -12.02
C SER A 55 17.27 3.60 -12.91
N GLU A 56 16.14 2.97 -12.56
CA GLU A 56 15.61 1.83 -13.30
C GLU A 56 14.82 2.26 -14.54
N ASP A 57 14.94 1.45 -15.60
CA ASP A 57 14.48 1.61 -16.99
C ASP A 57 13.07 2.26 -17.15
N PRO A 58 12.91 3.28 -18.02
CA PRO A 58 11.64 3.99 -18.24
C PRO A 58 10.49 3.15 -18.82
N ASP A 59 10.77 2.02 -19.47
CA ASP A 59 9.74 1.07 -19.95
C ASP A 59 9.53 -0.13 -19.03
N ALA A 60 10.30 -0.21 -17.93
CA ALA A 60 10.11 -1.26 -16.94
C ALA A 60 8.84 -0.98 -16.14
N ILE A 61 7.83 -1.82 -16.35
CA ILE A 61 6.80 -2.07 -15.34
C ILE A 61 7.55 -2.45 -14.07
N THR A 62 7.66 -1.53 -13.11
CA THR A 62 8.29 -1.80 -11.82
C THR A 62 7.31 -2.64 -11.01
N TYR A 63 7.40 -3.96 -11.17
CA TYR A 63 6.81 -4.88 -10.23
C TYR A 63 7.56 -4.66 -8.92
N LEU A 64 6.87 -4.24 -7.84
CA LEU A 64 7.44 -4.40 -6.51
C LEU A 64 7.86 -5.87 -6.42
N PRO A 65 9.14 -6.18 -6.17
CA PRO A 65 9.59 -7.57 -6.11
C PRO A 65 8.72 -8.25 -5.07
N ALA A 66 8.09 -9.36 -5.47
CA ALA A 66 7.30 -10.14 -4.55
C ALA A 66 8.22 -10.50 -3.39
N LEU A 67 7.98 -9.87 -2.23
CA LEU A 67 8.93 -9.94 -1.12
C LEU A 67 9.07 -11.40 -0.71
N PRO A 68 10.29 -11.88 -0.46
CA PRO A 68 10.48 -13.26 -0.06
C PRO A 68 9.68 -13.55 1.20
N VAL A 69 9.01 -14.70 1.22
CA VAL A 69 8.07 -15.07 2.28
C VAL A 69 8.71 -16.09 3.21
N LEU A 70 8.81 -15.75 4.49
CA LEU A 70 9.26 -16.63 5.57
C LEU A 70 8.04 -17.10 6.37
N ALA A 71 7.69 -18.39 6.28
CA ALA A 71 6.66 -18.97 7.14
C ALA A 71 7.25 -19.36 8.49
N ILE A 72 6.62 -18.92 9.58
CA ILE A 72 6.96 -19.36 10.93
C ILE A 72 5.96 -20.41 11.37
N VAL A 73 6.46 -21.63 11.55
CA VAL A 73 5.67 -22.84 11.85
C VAL A 73 6.18 -23.46 13.15
N GLY A 74 5.30 -24.09 13.91
CA GLY A 74 5.65 -24.72 15.18
C GLY A 74 4.40 -24.91 16.02
N ARG A 75 4.40 -25.86 16.97
CA ARG A 75 3.24 -26.13 17.83
C ARG A 75 2.87 -24.91 18.72
N PRO A 76 1.74 -24.93 19.44
CA PRO A 76 1.36 -23.83 20.34
C PRO A 76 2.39 -23.62 21.44
N ASN A 77 2.51 -22.40 21.97
CA ASN A 77 3.31 -22.07 23.14
C ASN A 77 4.84 -22.29 23.02
N VAL A 78 5.35 -22.59 21.82
CA VAL A 78 6.81 -22.62 21.55
C VAL A 78 7.45 -21.24 21.45
N GLY A 79 6.64 -20.17 21.47
CA GLY A 79 7.11 -18.78 21.41
C GLY A 79 7.21 -18.19 20.00
N LYS A 80 6.41 -18.67 19.03
CA LYS A 80 6.34 -18.11 17.66
C LYS A 80 6.06 -16.60 17.64
N SER A 81 4.98 -16.16 18.28
CA SER A 81 4.59 -14.75 18.28
C SER A 81 5.59 -13.85 19.01
N ALA A 82 6.24 -14.36 20.06
CA ALA A 82 7.35 -13.66 20.71
C ALA A 82 8.54 -13.48 19.75
N LEU A 83 8.84 -14.48 18.92
CA LEU A 83 9.89 -14.41 17.91
C LEU A 83 9.51 -13.46 16.77
N VAL A 84 8.27 -13.51 16.29
CA VAL A 84 7.72 -12.56 15.30
C VAL A 84 7.87 -11.13 15.80
N ASN A 85 7.35 -10.82 17.00
CA ASN A 85 7.43 -9.49 17.59
C ASN A 85 8.88 -9.01 17.74
N ARG A 86 9.80 -9.92 18.08
CA ARG A 86 11.23 -9.61 18.16
C ARG A 86 11.81 -9.21 16.80
N ILE A 87 11.43 -9.92 15.73
CA ILE A 87 11.91 -9.64 14.38
C ILE A 87 11.35 -8.30 13.88
N LEU A 88 10.08 -8.01 14.15
CA LEU A 88 9.40 -6.77 13.73
C LEU A 88 9.89 -5.54 14.49
N GLY A 89 10.15 -5.64 15.79
CA GLY A 89 10.45 -4.52 16.68
C GLY A 89 11.83 -3.84 16.51
N ARG A 90 12.50 -3.97 15.35
CA ARG A 90 13.73 -3.21 15.06
C ARG A 90 13.49 -1.79 14.56
N ARG A 91 12.25 -1.37 14.27
CA ARG A 91 11.75 0.02 14.30
C ARG A 91 10.22 -0.03 14.17
N GLU A 92 9.55 0.71 15.05
CA GLU A 92 8.11 0.77 15.31
C GLU A 92 7.53 -0.34 16.22
N ALA A 93 7.05 0.11 17.38
CA ALA A 93 6.32 -0.67 18.35
C ALA A 93 4.92 -0.07 18.48
N VAL A 94 3.88 -0.88 18.29
CA VAL A 94 2.70 -0.89 19.18
C VAL A 94 2.21 -2.33 19.27
N VAL A 95 2.45 -2.98 20.40
CA VAL A 95 1.73 -4.19 20.82
C VAL A 95 0.91 -3.76 22.03
N GLU A 96 -0.42 -3.70 21.86
CA GLU A 96 -1.31 -3.87 22.99
C GLU A 96 -1.42 -5.38 23.25
N ASP A 97 -0.92 -5.82 24.40
CA ASP A 97 -1.07 -7.18 24.89
C ASP A 97 -2.53 -7.42 25.30
N THR A 98 -3.27 -8.23 24.55
CA THR A 98 -4.44 -8.93 25.08
C THR A 98 -4.36 -10.41 24.72
N PRO A 99 -4.01 -11.29 25.68
CA PRO A 99 -4.08 -12.74 25.48
C PRO A 99 -5.55 -13.16 25.29
N GLY A 100 -5.90 -13.68 24.10
CA GLY A 100 -7.26 -14.21 23.86
C GLY A 100 -7.83 -14.07 22.45
N VAL A 101 -7.06 -13.60 21.47
CA VAL A 101 -7.53 -13.49 20.07
C VAL A 101 -6.57 -14.25 19.16
N THR A 102 -6.87 -15.52 18.89
CA THR A 102 -6.33 -16.21 17.72
C THR A 102 -7.47 -16.50 16.77
N ARG A 103 -7.31 -16.06 15.52
CA ARG A 103 -7.70 -16.73 14.27
C ARG A 103 -7.61 -15.71 13.15
N ASP A 104 -6.46 -15.70 12.47
CA ASP A 104 -6.26 -15.66 11.01
C ASP A 104 -4.76 -15.47 10.74
N ARG A 105 -4.29 -15.88 9.56
CA ARG A 105 -2.87 -15.84 9.19
C ARG A 105 -2.44 -14.38 9.09
N VAL A 106 -1.58 -13.93 10.00
CA VAL A 106 -1.10 -12.56 9.98
C VAL A 106 0.20 -12.51 9.20
N SER A 107 0.18 -11.77 8.10
CA SER A 107 1.37 -11.41 7.33
C SER A 107 1.93 -10.11 7.86
N TYR A 108 3.21 -10.09 8.18
CA TYR A 108 3.92 -8.91 8.66
C TYR A 108 5.06 -8.56 7.71
N GLN A 109 5.27 -7.27 7.45
CA GLN A 109 6.46 -6.81 6.73
C GLN A 109 7.61 -6.67 7.71
N ALA A 110 8.74 -7.29 7.38
CA ALA A 110 9.96 -7.25 8.18
C ALA A 110 11.13 -6.74 7.34
N GLU A 111 12.09 -6.11 8.01
CA GLU A 111 13.33 -5.65 7.41
C GLU A 111 14.52 -6.07 8.29
N TRP A 112 15.57 -6.58 7.66
CA TRP A 112 16.81 -6.92 8.33
C TRP A 112 18.00 -6.62 7.42
N ASN A 113 18.96 -5.84 7.92
CA ASN A 113 20.15 -5.39 7.18
C ASN A 113 19.80 -4.80 5.79
N GLY A 114 18.79 -3.94 5.73
CA GLY A 114 18.31 -3.30 4.50
C GLY A 114 17.49 -4.20 3.57
N ARG A 115 17.31 -5.48 3.91
CA ARG A 115 16.54 -6.43 3.11
C ARG A 115 15.15 -6.64 3.67
N ARG A 116 14.14 -6.36 2.85
CA ARG A 116 12.71 -6.54 3.15
C ARG A 116 12.23 -7.95 2.83
N PHE A 117 11.38 -8.50 3.69
CA PHE A 117 10.77 -9.82 3.52
C PHE A 117 9.43 -9.87 4.26
N THR A 118 8.55 -10.78 3.89
CA THR A 118 7.26 -10.97 4.54
C THR A 118 7.32 -12.17 5.49
N ILE A 119 6.88 -11.98 6.74
CA ILE A 119 6.72 -13.04 7.72
C ILE A 119 5.26 -13.47 7.72
N VAL A 120 5.01 -14.77 7.61
CA VAL A 120 3.68 -15.35 7.78
C VAL A 120 3.66 -16.12 9.09
N ASP A 121 2.96 -15.63 10.10
CA ASP A 121 2.71 -16.39 11.33
C ASP A 121 1.52 -17.32 11.11
N THR A 122 1.75 -18.61 11.26
CA THR A 122 0.70 -19.63 11.18
C THR A 122 -0.21 -19.67 12.42
N GLY A 123 0.05 -18.80 13.41
CA GLY A 123 -0.75 -18.67 14.63
C GLY A 123 -0.43 -19.74 15.68
N GLY A 124 -0.70 -19.45 16.95
CA GLY A 124 -0.71 -20.46 18.02
C GLY A 124 -1.98 -21.31 17.93
N TRP A 125 -1.84 -22.60 17.68
CA TRP A 125 -2.96 -23.54 17.51
C TRP A 125 -3.75 -23.74 18.81
N GLU A 126 -5.08 -23.57 18.80
CA GLU A 126 -5.92 -24.03 19.90
C GLU A 126 -6.50 -25.42 19.58
N PRO A 127 -6.46 -26.36 20.54
CA PRO A 127 -6.96 -27.72 20.36
C PRO A 127 -8.48 -27.80 20.54
N ASP A 128 -9.20 -28.28 19.55
CA ASP A 128 -10.50 -28.92 19.77
C ASP A 128 -10.32 -30.45 19.79
N ALA A 129 -10.99 -31.09 20.74
CA ALA A 129 -10.68 -32.43 21.27
C ALA A 129 -10.91 -33.63 20.31
N LYS A 130 -10.91 -33.45 18.99
CA LYS A 130 -11.03 -34.54 18.00
C LYS A 130 -10.22 -34.22 16.73
N GLY A 131 -8.97 -34.67 16.67
CA GLY A 131 -8.17 -34.68 15.42
C GLY A 131 -7.01 -33.69 15.32
N ILE A 132 -6.22 -33.55 16.40
CA ILE A 132 -5.13 -32.57 16.57
C ILE A 132 -4.07 -32.64 15.45
N ASP A 133 -3.63 -33.84 15.06
CA ASP A 133 -2.49 -33.98 14.14
C ASP A 133 -2.81 -33.56 12.70
N ALA A 134 -4.03 -33.86 12.23
CA ALA A 134 -4.42 -33.60 10.84
C ALA A 134 -4.64 -32.10 10.54
N SER A 135 -5.21 -31.36 11.50
CA SER A 135 -5.39 -29.90 11.35
C SER A 135 -4.06 -29.15 11.44
N VAL A 136 -3.11 -29.64 12.25
CA VAL A 136 -1.76 -29.08 12.35
C VAL A 136 -0.98 -29.33 11.06
N ALA A 137 -1.11 -30.54 10.51
CA ALA A 137 -0.52 -30.92 9.24
C ALA A 137 -0.97 -30.00 8.09
N ALA A 138 -2.29 -29.85 7.92
CA ALA A 138 -2.88 -29.13 6.78
C ALA A 138 -2.49 -27.65 6.74
N GLN A 139 -2.42 -26.97 7.89
CA GLN A 139 -2.03 -25.56 7.92
C GLN A 139 -0.52 -25.38 7.74
N ALA A 140 0.31 -26.29 8.26
CA ALA A 140 1.75 -26.26 8.01
C ALA A 140 2.07 -26.61 6.55
N GLU A 141 1.33 -27.53 5.92
CA GLU A 141 1.41 -27.82 4.48
C GLU A 141 1.14 -26.55 3.64
N VAL A 142 0.05 -25.85 3.92
CA VAL A 142 -0.28 -24.61 3.19
C VAL A 142 0.74 -23.49 3.48
N ALA A 143 1.27 -23.40 4.70
CA ALA A 143 2.32 -22.43 5.02
C ALA A 143 3.64 -22.74 4.29
N ILE A 144 3.98 -24.03 4.18
CA ILE A 144 5.12 -24.50 3.39
C ILE A 144 4.89 -24.14 1.92
N ASP A 145 3.69 -24.32 1.37
CA ASP A 145 3.39 -24.03 -0.05
C ASP A 145 3.50 -22.55 -0.40
N LEU A 146 3.08 -21.67 0.52
CA LEU A 146 3.05 -20.21 0.31
C LEU A 146 4.34 -19.48 0.70
N ALA A 147 5.34 -20.16 1.24
CA ALA A 147 6.60 -19.55 1.67
C ALA A 147 7.80 -19.92 0.78
N ASP A 148 8.82 -19.06 0.71
CA ASP A 148 10.09 -19.37 0.06
C ASP A 148 11.01 -20.16 0.98
N ALA A 149 10.93 -19.90 2.28
CA ALA A 149 11.62 -20.65 3.33
C ALA A 149 10.72 -20.82 4.56
N VAL A 150 11.05 -21.82 5.36
CA VAL A 150 10.27 -22.16 6.56
C VAL A 150 11.15 -22.11 7.79
N LEU A 151 10.72 -21.36 8.80
CA LEU A 151 11.30 -21.35 10.13
C LEU A 151 10.44 -22.23 11.04
N PHE A 152 10.94 -23.41 11.37
CA PHE A 152 10.31 -24.33 12.30
C PHE A 152 10.79 -24.07 13.72
N VAL A 153 9.89 -23.62 14.58
CA VAL A 153 10.17 -23.22 15.96
C VAL A 153 9.75 -24.32 16.93
N VAL A 154 10.71 -24.80 17.73
CA VAL A 154 10.51 -25.81 18.77
C VAL A 154 10.96 -25.24 20.11
N ASP A 155 10.27 -25.62 21.19
CA ASP A 155 10.69 -25.26 22.55
C ASP A 155 11.82 -26.20 22.99
N ALA A 156 13.03 -25.66 23.17
CA ALA A 156 14.20 -26.45 23.54
C ALA A 156 14.04 -27.14 24.89
N ASN A 157 13.28 -26.56 25.84
CA ASN A 157 13.11 -27.15 27.17
C ASN A 157 12.13 -28.33 27.19
N VAL A 158 11.28 -28.44 26.16
CA VAL A 158 10.33 -29.57 26.03
C VAL A 158 10.90 -30.66 25.13
N GLY A 159 11.74 -30.29 24.15
CA GLY A 159 12.25 -31.21 23.15
C GLY A 159 11.22 -31.55 22.07
N ALA A 160 11.57 -32.52 21.22
CA ALA A 160 10.74 -32.97 20.11
C ALA A 160 9.50 -33.73 20.58
N THR A 161 8.32 -33.33 20.12
CA THR A 161 7.05 -34.02 20.40
C THR A 161 6.52 -34.78 19.17
N ALA A 162 5.58 -35.70 19.36
CA ALA A 162 4.94 -36.44 18.27
C ALA A 162 4.27 -35.51 17.21
N THR A 163 3.74 -34.36 17.65
CA THR A 163 3.19 -33.34 16.76
C THR A 163 4.29 -32.66 15.93
N ASP A 164 5.46 -32.43 16.52
CA ASP A 164 6.62 -31.88 15.80
C ASP A 164 7.12 -32.88 14.75
N GLU A 165 7.22 -34.18 15.10
CA GLU A 165 7.61 -35.24 14.16
C GLU A 165 6.66 -35.35 12.95
N HIS A 166 5.37 -35.10 13.15
CA HIS A 166 4.40 -35.07 12.05
C HIS A 166 4.69 -33.92 11.09
N VAL A 167 4.96 -32.71 11.60
CA VAL A 167 5.32 -31.55 10.79
C VAL A 167 6.67 -31.76 10.08
N VAL A 168 7.65 -32.34 10.77
CA VAL A 168 8.97 -32.69 10.23
C VAL A 168 8.87 -33.61 9.02
N ARG A 169 7.95 -34.58 9.02
CA ARG A 169 7.72 -35.46 7.85
C ARG A 169 7.28 -34.69 6.61
N MET A 170 6.55 -33.59 6.77
CA MET A 170 6.15 -32.73 5.64
C MET A 170 7.31 -31.80 5.24
N LEU A 171 8.00 -31.22 6.23
CA LEU A 171 9.16 -30.37 5.99
C LEU A 171 10.29 -31.11 5.26
N ARG A 172 10.50 -32.39 5.53
CA ARG A 172 11.49 -33.21 4.79
C ARG A 172 11.10 -33.51 3.34
N LYS A 173 9.81 -33.44 3.00
CA LYS A 173 9.33 -33.64 1.62
C LYS A 173 9.44 -32.37 0.77
N THR A 174 9.50 -31.19 1.41
CA THR A 174 9.66 -29.95 0.66
C THR A 174 11.09 -29.80 0.13
N LYS A 175 11.21 -29.12 -1.02
CA LYS A 175 12.51 -28.72 -1.58
C LYS A 175 12.97 -27.35 -1.08
N LYS A 176 12.16 -26.69 -0.26
CA LYS A 176 12.39 -25.33 0.24
C LYS A 176 13.38 -25.36 1.42
N PRO A 177 14.18 -24.29 1.63
CA PRO A 177 15.03 -24.17 2.81
C PRO A 177 14.19 -24.22 4.11
N VAL A 178 14.58 -25.10 5.03
CA VAL A 178 13.97 -25.23 6.35
C VAL A 178 15.02 -24.91 7.41
N PHE A 179 14.67 -24.03 8.34
CA PHE A 179 15.49 -23.63 9.47
C PHE A 179 14.84 -24.11 10.77
N LEU A 180 15.63 -24.70 11.65
CA LEU A 180 15.17 -25.17 12.96
C LEU A 180 15.59 -24.18 14.04
N ALA A 181 14.63 -23.49 14.64
CA ALA A 181 14.85 -22.61 15.79
C ALA A 181 14.50 -23.33 17.10
N ALA A 182 15.51 -23.57 17.92
CA ALA A 182 15.37 -24.07 19.28
C ALA A 182 15.14 -22.88 20.22
N ASN A 183 13.88 -22.52 20.45
CA ASN A 183 13.50 -21.35 21.22
C ASN A 183 13.52 -21.62 22.73
N LYS A 184 13.55 -20.54 23.54
CA LYS A 184 13.66 -20.53 25.01
C LYS A 184 15.01 -21.03 25.55
N VAL A 185 16.07 -20.81 24.78
CA VAL A 185 17.46 -20.95 25.23
C VAL A 185 17.93 -19.59 25.75
N ASP A 186 17.61 -19.32 27.01
CA ASP A 186 17.81 -18.02 27.65
C ASP A 186 19.27 -17.84 28.14
N ASP A 187 19.94 -18.92 28.52
CA ASP A 187 21.33 -18.91 28.99
C ASP A 187 22.24 -19.98 28.32
N LEU A 188 23.56 -19.91 28.61
CA LEU A 188 24.56 -20.84 28.07
C LEU A 188 24.38 -22.29 28.57
N ARG A 189 23.74 -22.49 29.73
CA ARG A 189 23.55 -23.82 30.32
C ARG A 189 22.44 -24.59 29.62
N GLN A 190 21.54 -23.87 28.94
CA GLN A 190 20.43 -24.43 28.17
C GLN A 190 20.80 -24.76 26.71
N GLU A 191 21.96 -24.35 26.21
CA GLU A 191 22.41 -24.69 24.85
C GLU A 191 22.44 -26.21 24.55
N PRO A 192 22.82 -27.10 25.49
CA PRO A 192 22.72 -28.54 25.28
C PRO A 192 21.31 -29.05 24.95
N HIS A 193 20.24 -28.37 25.40
CA HIS A 193 18.87 -28.74 25.08
C HIS A 193 18.55 -28.57 23.58
N ALA A 194 19.20 -27.61 22.91
CA ALA A 194 19.07 -27.47 21.46
C ALA A 194 19.71 -28.66 20.73
N THR A 195 20.77 -29.25 21.28
CA THR A 195 21.48 -30.39 20.67
C THR A 195 20.59 -31.62 20.51
N GLU A 196 19.64 -31.84 21.41
CA GLU A 196 18.70 -32.98 21.32
C GLU A 196 17.83 -32.92 20.06
N LEU A 197 17.58 -31.72 19.54
CA LEU A 197 16.74 -31.50 18.35
C LEU A 197 17.43 -31.87 17.03
N TRP A 198 18.73 -32.21 17.03
CA TRP A 198 19.39 -32.81 15.87
C TRP A 198 18.71 -34.10 15.40
N SER A 199 18.07 -34.83 16.33
CA SER A 199 17.28 -36.03 16.06
C SER A 199 16.13 -35.79 15.05
N LEU A 200 15.62 -34.55 14.96
CA LEU A 200 14.60 -34.16 13.98
C LEU A 200 15.13 -34.16 12.54
N GLY A 201 16.44 -34.20 12.32
CA GLY A 201 17.09 -34.31 11.01
C GLY A 201 16.68 -33.20 10.03
N LEU A 202 16.54 -31.98 10.53
CA LEU A 202 16.28 -30.76 9.75
C LEU A 202 17.53 -29.88 9.59
N GLY A 203 18.72 -30.40 9.94
CA GLY A 203 19.96 -29.64 10.00
C GLY A 203 20.29 -29.15 11.40
N GLU A 204 21.23 -28.20 11.49
CA GLU A 204 21.71 -27.66 12.76
C GLU A 204 20.60 -26.82 13.46
N PRO A 205 20.18 -27.19 14.69
CA PRO A 205 19.24 -26.39 15.46
C PRO A 205 19.91 -25.09 15.92
N ARG A 206 19.28 -23.96 15.60
CA ARG A 206 19.73 -22.62 16.01
C ARG A 206 19.15 -22.28 17.39
N PRO A 207 19.96 -22.20 18.47
CA PRO A 207 19.48 -21.83 19.78
C PRO A 207 19.09 -20.35 19.81
N VAL A 208 17.86 -20.05 20.18
CA VAL A 208 17.35 -18.69 20.27
C VAL A 208 16.56 -18.44 21.55
N SER A 209 16.56 -17.20 22.00
CA SER A 209 15.59 -16.70 22.98
C SER A 209 14.82 -15.55 22.37
N ALA A 210 13.56 -15.81 22.01
CA ALA A 210 12.65 -14.75 21.58
C ALA A 210 12.46 -13.66 22.65
N LEU A 211 12.48 -14.06 23.93
CA LEU A 211 12.26 -13.17 25.08
C LEU A 211 13.47 -12.28 25.38
N HIS A 212 14.69 -12.79 25.21
CA HIS A 212 15.92 -12.04 25.51
C HIS A 212 16.67 -11.57 24.25
N GLY A 213 16.21 -11.96 23.05
CA GLY A 213 16.81 -11.58 21.76
C GLY A 213 18.10 -12.34 21.40
N ARG A 214 18.50 -13.33 22.21
CA ARG A 214 19.71 -14.14 21.98
C ARG A 214 19.57 -14.99 20.71
N GLY A 215 20.62 -15.02 19.87
CA GLY A 215 20.72 -15.87 18.68
C GLY A 215 19.77 -15.52 17.53
N VAL A 216 18.85 -14.56 17.71
CA VAL A 216 17.88 -14.16 16.67
C VAL A 216 18.57 -13.46 15.50
N ALA A 217 19.62 -12.69 15.76
CA ALA A 217 20.39 -12.00 14.73
C ALA A 217 21.08 -12.99 13.78
N ASP A 218 21.84 -13.93 14.36
CA ASP A 218 22.56 -14.95 13.59
C ASP A 218 21.58 -15.85 12.80
N LEU A 219 20.44 -16.17 13.41
CA LEU A 219 19.35 -16.90 12.74
C LEU A 219 18.83 -16.14 11.50
N LEU A 220 18.56 -14.84 11.63
CA LEU A 220 18.07 -14.02 10.51
C LEU A 220 19.11 -13.87 9.41
N ASP A 221 20.39 -13.67 9.76
CA ASP A 221 21.48 -13.60 8.79
C ASP A 221 21.57 -14.90 7.96
N ASP A 222 21.43 -16.05 8.60
CA ASP A 222 21.44 -17.34 7.92
C ASP A 222 20.20 -17.58 7.06
N ILE A 223 19.03 -17.18 7.55
CA ILE A 223 17.77 -17.25 6.80
C ILE A 223 17.87 -16.41 5.53
N LEU A 224 18.34 -15.18 5.63
CA LEU A 224 18.43 -14.27 4.50
C LEU A 224 19.46 -14.75 3.46
N LYS A 225 20.58 -15.36 3.86
CA LYS A 225 21.52 -15.99 2.90
C LYS A 225 20.87 -17.04 2.00
N LYS A 226 19.73 -17.64 2.42
CA LYS A 226 19.03 -18.68 1.65
C LYS A 226 17.69 -18.24 1.07
N LEU A 227 17.07 -17.17 1.59
CA LEU A 227 15.88 -16.58 0.98
C LEU A 227 16.25 -16.02 -0.40
N PRO A 228 15.41 -16.19 -1.43
CA PRO A 228 15.63 -15.58 -2.74
C PRO A 228 15.39 -14.07 -2.68
N GLU A 229 16.06 -13.28 -3.50
CA GLU A 229 15.87 -11.81 -3.54
C GLU A 229 14.46 -11.43 -4.01
N VAL A 230 13.90 -12.22 -4.92
CA VAL A 230 12.50 -12.15 -5.37
C VAL A 230 11.85 -13.49 -5.06
N SER A 231 10.69 -13.46 -4.40
CA SER A 231 9.94 -14.66 -4.07
C SER A 231 9.62 -15.50 -5.31
N ALA A 232 9.79 -16.82 -5.20
CA ALA A 232 9.36 -17.77 -6.21
C ALA A 232 7.89 -18.20 -6.02
N VAL A 233 7.27 -17.85 -4.88
CA VAL A 233 5.93 -18.30 -4.48
C VAL A 233 4.93 -17.15 -4.30
N ALA A 234 5.40 -15.99 -3.85
CA ALA A 234 4.60 -14.78 -3.88
C ALA A 234 4.51 -14.33 -5.33
N LYS A 235 3.28 -14.25 -5.83
CA LYS A 235 3.03 -13.71 -7.16
C LYS A 235 3.52 -12.27 -7.18
N GLN A 236 4.16 -11.84 -8.27
CA GLN A 236 4.22 -10.42 -8.61
C GLN A 236 2.78 -9.88 -8.49
N GLU A 237 2.52 -8.88 -7.64
CA GLU A 237 1.20 -8.26 -7.55
C GLU A 237 0.96 -7.39 -8.79
N VAL A 238 0.67 -8.06 -9.90
CA VAL A 238 -0.22 -7.59 -10.97
C VAL A 238 -1.10 -8.79 -11.33
N GLY A 239 -2.21 -8.94 -10.62
CA GLY A 239 -3.12 -10.05 -10.89
C GLY A 239 -4.27 -10.18 -9.89
N GLY A 240 -5.43 -9.64 -10.27
CA GLY A 240 -6.68 -9.73 -9.53
C GLY A 240 -7.59 -8.54 -9.84
N PRO A 241 -8.90 -8.65 -9.53
CA PRO A 241 -9.80 -7.50 -9.54
C PRO A 241 -9.22 -6.34 -8.70
N ARG A 242 -9.18 -5.12 -9.26
CA ARG A 242 -8.66 -3.93 -8.54
C ARG A 242 -9.47 -3.68 -7.28
N ARG A 243 -8.80 -3.24 -6.22
CA ARG A 243 -9.38 -3.14 -4.86
C ARG A 243 -10.02 -1.77 -4.66
N VAL A 244 -11.32 -1.76 -4.35
CA VAL A 244 -12.14 -0.55 -4.23
C VAL A 244 -12.70 -0.45 -2.82
N ALA A 245 -12.47 0.65 -2.12
CA ALA A 245 -13.20 0.99 -0.89
C ALA A 245 -14.38 1.90 -1.22
N ILE A 246 -15.56 1.62 -0.66
CA ILE A 246 -16.71 2.54 -0.70
C ILE A 246 -16.79 3.24 0.65
N VAL A 247 -16.53 4.54 0.68
CA VAL A 247 -16.49 5.36 1.89
C VAL A 247 -17.49 6.52 1.80
N GLY A 248 -17.79 7.16 2.93
CA GLY A 248 -18.77 8.26 3.00
C GLY A 248 -19.59 8.23 4.28
N ARG A 249 -20.32 9.32 4.56
CA ARG A 249 -21.16 9.46 5.76
C ARG A 249 -22.23 8.39 5.90
N PRO A 250 -22.79 8.14 7.10
CA PRO A 250 -23.99 7.31 7.26
C PRO A 250 -25.12 7.73 6.29
N ASN A 251 -25.92 6.77 5.81
CA ASN A 251 -27.13 7.00 5.00
C ASN A 251 -26.97 7.66 3.61
N VAL A 252 -25.75 7.97 3.16
CA VAL A 252 -25.47 8.49 1.80
C VAL A 252 -25.73 7.46 0.68
N GLY A 253 -26.00 6.19 1.02
CA GLY A 253 -26.38 5.15 0.06
C GLY A 253 -25.29 4.16 -0.34
N LYS A 254 -24.20 4.04 0.45
CA LYS A 254 -23.13 3.03 0.23
C LYS A 254 -23.66 1.59 0.11
N SER A 255 -24.56 1.18 0.99
CA SER A 255 -25.12 -0.18 0.98
C SER A 255 -26.04 -0.39 -0.23
N SER A 256 -26.81 0.63 -0.60
CA SER A 256 -27.62 0.59 -1.82
C SER A 256 -26.73 0.46 -3.05
N LEU A 257 -25.59 1.17 -3.08
CA LEU A 257 -24.62 1.13 -4.18
C LEU A 257 -24.04 -0.28 -4.33
N LEU A 258 -23.54 -0.85 -3.24
CA LEU A 258 -22.97 -2.20 -3.24
C LEU A 258 -24.02 -3.26 -3.64
N ASN A 259 -25.21 -3.21 -3.05
CA ASN A 259 -26.28 -4.17 -3.36
C ASN A 259 -26.74 -4.08 -4.81
N LYS A 260 -26.80 -2.87 -5.38
CA LYS A 260 -27.22 -2.66 -6.75
C LYS A 260 -26.14 -3.11 -7.73
N ALA A 261 -24.88 -2.76 -7.47
CA ALA A 261 -23.73 -3.24 -8.23
C ALA A 261 -23.64 -4.78 -8.21
N ALA A 262 -23.83 -5.41 -7.05
CA ALA A 262 -23.86 -6.87 -6.91
C ALA A 262 -25.09 -7.55 -7.53
N GLY A 263 -26.17 -6.80 -7.81
CA GLY A 263 -27.45 -7.33 -8.29
C GLY A 263 -27.69 -7.18 -9.79
N GLU A 264 -27.04 -6.20 -10.45
CA GLU A 264 -27.19 -5.97 -11.90
C GLU A 264 -26.18 -6.73 -12.76
N GLU A 265 -25.05 -7.12 -12.19
CA GLU A 265 -23.99 -7.87 -12.89
C GLU A 265 -23.50 -9.01 -11.99
N ARG A 266 -23.34 -10.19 -12.58
CA ARG A 266 -23.23 -11.46 -11.87
C ARG A 266 -22.11 -11.38 -10.83
N VAL A 267 -22.45 -11.60 -9.56
CA VAL A 267 -21.45 -12.00 -8.57
C VAL A 267 -20.78 -13.26 -9.13
N VAL A 268 -19.54 -13.15 -9.59
CA VAL A 268 -18.76 -14.30 -10.03
C VAL A 268 -18.37 -15.06 -8.76
N VAL A 269 -19.27 -15.93 -8.30
CA VAL A 269 -18.94 -16.94 -7.31
C VAL A 269 -18.03 -17.92 -8.04
N ASN A 270 -16.72 -17.81 -7.85
CA ASN A 270 -15.82 -18.85 -8.29
C ASN A 270 -16.03 -20.04 -7.33
N GLU A 271 -16.87 -21.00 -7.73
CA GLU A 271 -17.18 -22.21 -6.95
C GLU A 271 -15.98 -23.20 -6.89
N LEU A 272 -14.86 -22.87 -7.53
CA LEU A 272 -13.64 -23.68 -7.47
C LEU A 272 -12.82 -23.38 -6.21
N ALA A 273 -13.08 -24.21 -5.21
CA ALA A 273 -12.21 -24.59 -4.09
C ALA A 273 -11.89 -23.50 -3.05
N GLY A 274 -12.68 -23.50 -1.97
CA GLY A 274 -12.20 -23.30 -0.60
C GLY A 274 -11.40 -22.03 -0.32
N THR A 275 -12.01 -20.86 -0.48
CA THR A 275 -11.37 -19.59 -0.12
C THR A 275 -11.64 -19.23 1.34
N THR A 276 -10.56 -18.95 2.05
CA THR A 276 -10.46 -18.71 3.49
C THR A 276 -11.30 -17.53 3.98
N ARG A 277 -11.78 -17.67 5.22
CA ARG A 277 -12.59 -16.72 6.00
C ARG A 277 -11.79 -15.47 6.38
N ASP A 278 -11.50 -14.59 5.44
CA ASP A 278 -11.25 -13.18 5.77
C ASP A 278 -12.60 -12.43 5.79
N PRO A 279 -12.74 -11.29 6.48
CA PRO A 279 -13.99 -10.55 6.54
C PRO A 279 -14.42 -10.02 5.15
N VAL A 280 -15.13 -10.87 4.41
CA VAL A 280 -16.06 -10.62 3.30
C VAL A 280 -15.64 -9.49 2.34
N ASP A 281 -14.50 -9.65 1.65
CA ASP A 281 -14.26 -8.88 0.43
C ASP A 281 -15.17 -9.44 -0.68
N GLU A 282 -15.94 -8.57 -1.35
CA GLU A 282 -16.88 -8.99 -2.40
C GLU A 282 -16.30 -8.74 -3.79
N GLN A 283 -16.35 -9.74 -4.65
CA GLN A 283 -16.06 -9.56 -6.07
C GLN A 283 -17.35 -9.22 -6.80
N VAL A 284 -17.37 -8.07 -7.44
CA VAL A 284 -18.53 -7.54 -8.15
C VAL A 284 -18.08 -7.20 -9.57
N GLU A 285 -18.80 -7.74 -10.56
CA GLU A 285 -18.67 -7.31 -11.94
C GLU A 285 -19.42 -5.98 -12.10
N ILE A 286 -18.78 -4.96 -12.67
CA ILE A 286 -19.43 -3.69 -13.05
C ILE A 286 -18.93 -3.34 -14.45
N ALA A 287 -19.85 -2.99 -15.35
CA ALA A 287 -19.62 -2.78 -16.77
C ALA A 287 -18.73 -3.86 -17.42
N GLY A 288 -18.90 -5.14 -17.03
CA GLY A 288 -18.13 -6.26 -17.58
C GLY A 288 -16.69 -6.41 -17.04
N LYS A 289 -16.32 -5.66 -16.00
CA LYS A 289 -15.02 -5.74 -15.31
C LYS A 289 -15.22 -6.15 -13.86
N VAL A 290 -14.42 -7.10 -13.39
CA VAL A 290 -14.50 -7.58 -12.01
C VAL A 290 -13.68 -6.64 -11.10
N TRP A 291 -14.31 -6.20 -10.01
CA TRP A 291 -13.74 -5.36 -8.97
C TRP A 291 -13.81 -6.07 -7.61
N ARG A 292 -12.83 -5.84 -6.73
CA ARG A 292 -12.87 -6.34 -5.34
C ARG A 292 -13.22 -5.20 -4.40
N PHE A 293 -14.40 -5.25 -3.82
CA PHE A 293 -14.81 -4.31 -2.79
C PHE A 293 -14.29 -4.75 -1.42
N VAL A 294 -13.53 -3.89 -0.76
CA VAL A 294 -12.93 -4.18 0.55
C VAL A 294 -13.83 -3.75 1.70
N ASP A 295 -13.83 -4.52 2.79
CA ASP A 295 -14.57 -4.26 4.05
C ASP A 295 -16.10 -4.06 3.87
N THR A 296 -16.73 -4.90 3.03
CA THR A 296 -18.19 -4.84 2.77
C THR A 296 -19.05 -5.29 3.96
N ALA A 297 -18.47 -6.03 4.91
CA ALA A 297 -19.15 -6.53 6.10
C ALA A 297 -19.69 -5.40 7.02
N GLY A 298 -19.04 -4.23 7.00
CA GLY A 298 -19.51 -3.02 7.69
C GLY A 298 -20.68 -2.32 6.98
N ILE A 299 -20.77 -2.46 5.66
CA ILE A 299 -21.82 -1.89 4.82
C ILE A 299 -23.13 -2.68 4.96
N ARG A 300 -23.07 -4.02 5.07
CA ARG A 300 -24.26 -4.89 5.26
C ARG A 300 -24.80 -4.92 6.70
N ARG A 301 -23.93 -4.82 7.73
CA ARG A 301 -24.37 -4.84 9.16
C ARG A 301 -25.15 -3.60 9.63
N ARG A 302 -25.17 -2.52 8.84
CA ARG A 302 -25.90 -1.28 9.16
C ARG A 302 -27.43 -1.36 9.06
N VAL A 303 -28.00 -2.52 8.70
CA VAL A 303 -29.46 -2.70 8.71
C VAL A 303 -30.03 -2.78 10.13
N HIS A 304 -29.22 -3.06 11.18
CA HIS A 304 -29.79 -3.39 12.51
C HIS A 304 -29.26 -2.66 13.75
N LEU A 305 -28.30 -1.73 13.68
CA LEU A 305 -27.81 -1.02 14.86
C LEU A 305 -27.72 0.48 14.61
N GLN A 306 -28.79 1.19 14.96
CA GLN A 306 -28.79 2.64 15.14
C GLN A 306 -28.43 2.95 16.59
N GLN A 307 -27.28 3.59 16.79
CA GLN A 307 -26.90 4.54 17.86
C GLN A 307 -25.49 4.30 18.41
N GLY A 308 -24.68 5.37 18.38
CA GLY A 308 -23.41 5.52 19.11
C GLY A 308 -22.20 4.82 18.48
N ALA A 309 -21.63 5.33 17.38
CA ALA A 309 -20.41 4.74 16.81
C ALA A 309 -19.60 5.65 15.85
N ASP A 310 -19.42 6.95 16.14
CA ASP A 310 -18.60 7.81 15.27
C ASP A 310 -17.11 7.42 15.29
N PHE A 311 -16.57 7.03 16.46
CA PHE A 311 -15.17 6.59 16.61
C PHE A 311 -14.88 5.24 15.90
N TYR A 312 -15.84 4.32 15.89
CA TYR A 312 -15.69 3.03 15.21
C TYR A 312 -15.86 3.14 13.68
N ALA A 313 -16.45 4.24 13.18
CA ALA A 313 -16.59 4.47 11.75
C ALA A 313 -15.28 4.95 11.12
N SER A 314 -14.50 5.79 11.81
CA SER A 314 -13.21 6.28 11.30
C SER A 314 -12.13 5.18 11.25
N LEU A 315 -12.01 4.37 12.31
CA LEU A 315 -11.07 3.24 12.36
C LEU A 315 -11.32 2.22 11.22
N ARG A 316 -12.59 1.88 10.96
CA ARG A 316 -12.94 0.99 9.85
C ARG A 316 -12.67 1.61 8.48
N THR A 317 -12.91 2.91 8.33
CA THR A 317 -12.60 3.62 7.08
C THR A 317 -11.10 3.56 6.80
N SER A 318 -10.26 3.76 7.82
CA SER A 318 -8.80 3.65 7.69
C SER A 318 -8.35 2.24 7.29
N THR A 319 -8.85 1.19 7.95
CA THR A 319 -8.52 -0.21 7.58
C THR A 319 -9.00 -0.58 6.17
N ALA A 320 -10.15 -0.07 5.73
CA ALA A 320 -10.62 -0.27 4.36
C ALA A 320 -9.70 0.42 3.34
N LEU A 321 -9.26 1.66 3.63
CA LEU A 321 -8.34 2.40 2.76
C LEU A 321 -6.95 1.78 2.69
N GLU A 322 -6.45 1.19 3.76
CA GLU A 322 -5.17 0.45 3.77
C GLU A 322 -5.15 -0.71 2.74
N LYS A 323 -6.31 -1.35 2.56
CA LYS A 323 -6.48 -2.50 1.63
C LYS A 323 -6.89 -2.09 0.22
N ALA A 324 -7.43 -0.89 0.03
CA ALA A 324 -7.92 -0.42 -1.27
C ALA A 324 -6.84 0.23 -2.12
N GLU A 325 -7.01 0.24 -3.43
CA GLU A 325 -6.17 1.02 -4.36
C GLU A 325 -6.86 2.34 -4.72
N VAL A 326 -8.20 2.29 -4.82
CA VAL A 326 -9.06 3.44 -5.09
C VAL A 326 -10.20 3.48 -4.08
N ALA A 327 -10.53 4.69 -3.63
CA ALA A 327 -11.67 4.97 -2.78
C ALA A 327 -12.75 5.70 -3.58
N VAL A 328 -13.97 5.15 -3.53
CA VAL A 328 -15.19 5.81 -4.00
C VAL A 328 -15.83 6.50 -2.80
N VAL A 329 -15.72 7.83 -2.73
CA VAL A 329 -16.40 8.63 -1.71
C VAL A 329 -17.81 8.93 -2.19
N VAL A 330 -18.81 8.39 -1.49
CA VAL A 330 -20.22 8.57 -1.82
C VAL A 330 -20.79 9.77 -1.07
N LEU A 331 -21.28 10.74 -1.83
CA LEU A 331 -21.88 11.98 -1.35
C LEU A 331 -23.39 11.97 -1.63
N ASP A 332 -24.19 12.47 -0.69
CA ASP A 332 -25.64 12.63 -0.89
C ASP A 332 -25.93 14.03 -1.46
N VAL A 333 -26.45 14.10 -2.69
CA VAL A 333 -26.74 15.40 -3.34
C VAL A 333 -27.98 16.10 -2.80
N SER A 334 -28.85 15.40 -2.07
CA SER A 334 -30.05 15.99 -1.47
C SER A 334 -29.76 16.81 -0.23
N GLU A 335 -28.58 16.64 0.37
CA GLU A 335 -28.09 17.37 1.53
C GLU A 335 -26.90 18.26 1.15
N PRO A 336 -26.62 19.35 1.89
CA PRO A 336 -25.38 20.10 1.75
C PRO A 336 -24.14 19.23 2.03
N ILE A 337 -23.03 19.54 1.37
CA ILE A 337 -21.73 18.93 1.68
C ILE A 337 -21.38 19.27 3.13
N SER A 338 -21.11 18.25 3.94
CA SER A 338 -20.81 18.43 5.36
C SER A 338 -19.30 18.41 5.63
N GLU A 339 -18.89 18.95 6.78
CA GLU A 339 -17.49 18.81 7.24
C GLU A 339 -17.03 17.36 7.32
N GLN A 340 -17.94 16.43 7.66
CA GLN A 340 -17.59 15.01 7.74
C GLN A 340 -17.33 14.40 6.35
N ASP A 341 -17.98 14.90 5.30
CA ASP A 341 -17.66 14.49 3.92
C ASP A 341 -16.24 14.92 3.54
N VAL A 342 -15.90 16.18 3.83
CA VAL A 342 -14.55 16.73 3.61
C VAL A 342 -13.49 15.93 4.38
N ARG A 343 -13.72 15.65 5.67
CA ARG A 343 -12.78 14.84 6.48
C ARG A 343 -12.58 13.42 5.93
N ILE A 344 -13.61 12.80 5.36
CA ILE A 344 -13.48 11.47 4.73
C ILE A 344 -12.63 11.57 3.47
N ILE A 345 -12.81 12.62 2.68
CA ILE A 345 -11.97 12.89 1.49
C ILE A 345 -10.52 13.10 1.90
N ASP A 346 -10.26 13.93 2.92
CA ASP A 346 -8.91 14.18 3.44
C ASP A 346 -8.24 12.87 3.88
N LEU A 347 -8.97 11.98 4.57
CA LEU A 347 -8.45 10.67 4.97
C LEU A 347 -8.04 9.80 3.76
N VAL A 348 -8.78 9.88 2.65
CA VAL A 348 -8.39 9.20 1.39
C VAL A 348 -7.07 9.78 0.87
N LEU A 349 -6.93 11.10 0.85
CA LEU A 349 -5.72 11.77 0.37
C LEU A 349 -4.50 11.42 1.24
N GLU A 350 -4.66 11.43 2.55
CA GLU A 350 -3.63 11.05 3.53
C GLU A 350 -3.20 9.59 3.37
N SER A 351 -4.15 8.70 3.03
CA SER A 351 -3.86 7.29 2.77
C SER A 351 -3.17 7.03 1.41
N GLY A 352 -3.01 8.06 0.57
CA GLY A 352 -2.34 7.96 -0.72
C GLY A 352 -3.09 7.13 -1.76
N ARG A 353 -4.40 6.93 -1.59
CA ARG A 353 -5.21 6.14 -2.53
C ARG A 353 -5.82 7.02 -3.62
N ALA A 354 -6.10 6.41 -4.76
CA ALA A 354 -6.86 7.07 -5.81
C ALA A 354 -8.26 7.44 -5.30
N LEU A 355 -8.85 8.50 -5.84
CA LEU A 355 -10.10 9.10 -5.37
C LEU A 355 -11.09 9.26 -6.52
N VAL A 356 -12.30 8.73 -6.34
CA VAL A 356 -13.46 8.97 -7.19
C VAL A 356 -14.59 9.52 -6.33
N LEU A 357 -15.22 10.61 -6.77
CA LEU A 357 -16.36 11.23 -6.10
C LEU A 357 -17.66 10.74 -6.73
N ALA A 358 -18.48 10.02 -5.98
CA ALA A 358 -19.77 9.51 -6.41
C ALA A 358 -20.90 10.35 -5.81
N PHE A 359 -21.50 11.22 -6.60
CA PHE A 359 -22.66 12.04 -6.23
C PHE A 359 -23.94 11.21 -6.38
N ASN A 360 -24.41 10.67 -5.27
CA ASN A 360 -25.51 9.71 -5.19
C ASN A 360 -26.85 10.40 -4.87
N LYS A 361 -27.95 9.68 -5.14
CA LYS A 361 -29.34 10.16 -5.06
C LYS A 361 -29.65 11.26 -6.10
N TRP A 362 -28.98 11.21 -7.25
CA TRP A 362 -29.18 12.17 -8.33
C TRP A 362 -30.63 12.23 -8.85
N ASP A 363 -31.43 11.18 -8.62
CA ASP A 363 -32.86 11.14 -8.90
C ASP A 363 -33.70 12.11 -8.07
N LEU A 364 -33.18 12.60 -6.94
CA LEU A 364 -33.85 13.55 -6.05
C LEU A 364 -33.48 15.01 -6.33
N LEU A 365 -32.60 15.28 -7.29
CA LEU A 365 -32.04 16.60 -7.52
C LEU A 365 -32.99 17.46 -8.39
N ASP A 366 -33.39 18.61 -7.86
CA ASP A 366 -34.08 19.66 -8.62
C ASP A 366 -33.10 20.75 -9.12
N ASP A 367 -33.58 21.65 -9.98
CA ASP A 367 -32.75 22.68 -10.60
C ASP A 367 -32.16 23.67 -9.59
N ASP A 368 -32.88 23.97 -8.51
CA ASP A 368 -32.40 24.91 -7.49
C ASP A 368 -31.31 24.25 -6.64
N ARG A 369 -31.55 23.05 -6.10
CA ARG A 369 -30.55 22.28 -5.35
C ARG A 369 -29.30 22.04 -6.19
N ARG A 370 -29.44 21.76 -7.49
CA ARG A 370 -28.30 21.62 -8.41
C ARG A 370 -27.40 22.87 -8.41
N ARG A 371 -27.96 24.08 -8.48
CA ARG A 371 -27.19 25.33 -8.42
C ARG A 371 -26.50 25.56 -7.07
N TYR A 372 -27.09 25.08 -5.98
CA TYR A 372 -26.43 25.13 -4.66
C TYR A 372 -25.30 24.11 -4.59
N LEU A 373 -25.52 22.88 -5.05
CA LEU A 373 -24.51 21.83 -5.06
C LEU A 373 -23.27 22.23 -5.87
N GLU A 374 -23.41 22.82 -7.06
CA GLU A 374 -22.26 23.27 -7.85
C GLU A 374 -21.41 24.30 -7.10
N ARG A 375 -22.05 25.22 -6.36
CA ARG A 375 -21.35 26.20 -5.51
C ARG A 375 -20.64 25.54 -4.33
N GLU A 376 -21.30 24.59 -3.68
CA GLU A 376 -20.68 23.80 -2.59
C GLU A 376 -19.47 23.02 -3.09
N ILE A 377 -19.55 22.41 -4.28
CA ILE A 377 -18.43 21.69 -4.88
C ILE A 377 -17.26 22.64 -5.19
N GLU A 378 -17.54 23.82 -5.73
CA GLU A 378 -16.51 24.83 -6.01
C GLU A 378 -15.87 25.40 -4.74
N GLN A 379 -16.61 25.49 -3.64
CA GLN A 379 -16.11 26.03 -2.37
C GLN A 379 -15.40 24.97 -1.52
N ASP A 380 -16.06 23.84 -1.27
CA ASP A 380 -15.63 22.85 -0.29
C ASP A 380 -14.73 21.77 -0.91
N LEU A 381 -14.91 21.46 -2.20
CA LEU A 381 -14.19 20.38 -2.89
C LEU A 381 -13.17 20.87 -3.92
N ALA A 382 -12.84 22.17 -3.97
CA ALA A 382 -11.86 22.73 -4.90
C ALA A 382 -10.48 22.04 -4.83
N HIS A 383 -10.06 21.65 -3.63
CA HIS A 383 -8.77 20.99 -3.37
C HIS A 383 -8.68 19.57 -3.98
N VAL A 384 -9.82 18.95 -4.30
CA VAL A 384 -9.96 17.67 -5.02
C VAL A 384 -10.67 17.80 -6.36
N SER A 385 -10.62 18.98 -6.98
CA SER A 385 -11.18 19.22 -8.31
C SER A 385 -10.66 18.29 -9.41
N TRP A 386 -9.48 17.70 -9.21
CA TRP A 386 -8.86 16.71 -10.08
C TRP A 386 -9.43 15.29 -9.93
N ALA A 387 -10.33 15.04 -8.98
CA ALA A 387 -10.95 13.73 -8.81
C ALA A 387 -12.17 13.57 -9.74
N PRO A 388 -12.28 12.45 -10.47
CA PRO A 388 -13.43 12.16 -11.32
C PRO A 388 -14.74 12.22 -10.53
N ARG A 389 -15.73 12.89 -11.12
CA ARG A 389 -17.08 13.04 -10.54
C ARG A 389 -18.07 12.18 -11.29
N VAL A 390 -18.75 11.29 -10.59
CA VAL A 390 -19.76 10.39 -11.17
C VAL A 390 -21.11 10.64 -10.52
N ASN A 391 -22.08 11.06 -11.33
CA ASN A 391 -23.44 11.34 -10.88
C ASN A 391 -24.30 10.08 -11.03
N ILE A 392 -24.70 9.49 -9.90
CA ILE A 392 -25.36 8.18 -9.84
C ILE A 392 -26.64 8.21 -9.02
N SER A 393 -27.47 7.18 -9.20
CA SER A 393 -28.55 6.87 -8.26
C SER A 393 -28.51 5.38 -7.94
N ALA A 394 -27.91 5.06 -6.79
CA ALA A 394 -27.78 3.69 -6.30
C ALA A 394 -29.12 2.98 -6.13
N ARG A 395 -30.21 3.73 -5.88
CA ARG A 395 -31.56 3.15 -5.75
C ARG A 395 -32.10 2.68 -7.11
N THR A 396 -31.89 3.48 -8.15
CA THR A 396 -32.44 3.20 -9.50
C THR A 396 -31.50 2.37 -10.36
N GLY A 397 -30.20 2.37 -10.07
CA GLY A 397 -29.14 1.81 -10.93
C GLY A 397 -28.61 2.80 -11.95
N ARG A 398 -29.13 4.04 -11.99
CA ARG A 398 -28.74 5.03 -12.98
C ARG A 398 -27.24 5.34 -12.89
N HIS A 399 -26.56 5.20 -14.03
CA HIS A 399 -25.16 5.57 -14.26
C HIS A 399 -24.12 4.80 -13.42
N LEU A 400 -24.48 3.62 -12.88
CA LEU A 400 -23.49 2.81 -12.17
C LEU A 400 -22.35 2.36 -13.07
N GLU A 401 -22.62 2.12 -14.35
CA GLU A 401 -21.64 1.78 -15.37
C GLU A 401 -20.57 2.87 -15.55
N LYS A 402 -20.90 4.14 -15.26
CA LYS A 402 -19.95 5.27 -15.37
C LYS A 402 -18.91 5.30 -14.26
N LEU A 403 -19.08 4.52 -13.19
CA LEU A 403 -18.05 4.35 -12.18
C LEU A 403 -16.81 3.68 -12.75
N VAL A 404 -16.97 2.77 -13.73
CA VAL A 404 -15.86 1.97 -14.25
C VAL A 404 -14.82 2.82 -14.98
N PRO A 405 -15.19 3.66 -15.97
CA PRO A 405 -14.22 4.57 -16.58
C PRO A 405 -13.54 5.52 -15.58
N ALA A 406 -14.27 6.00 -14.58
CA ALA A 406 -13.72 6.87 -13.54
C ALA A 406 -12.70 6.13 -12.64
N LEU A 407 -12.99 4.89 -12.27
CA LEU A 407 -12.08 4.04 -11.50
C LEU A 407 -10.83 3.68 -12.30
N GLU A 408 -10.99 3.33 -13.57
CA GLU A 408 -9.87 3.03 -14.48
C GLU A 408 -8.96 4.23 -14.64
N LEU A 409 -9.51 5.40 -14.99
CA LEU A 409 -8.76 6.64 -15.13
C LEU A 409 -7.97 7.00 -13.86
N ALA A 410 -8.62 6.87 -12.70
CA ALA A 410 -7.98 7.15 -11.41
C ALA A 410 -6.84 6.18 -11.10
N LEU A 411 -7.03 4.89 -11.40
CA LEU A 411 -6.02 3.84 -11.17
C LEU A 411 -4.88 3.88 -12.18
N GLU A 412 -5.15 4.16 -13.45
CA GLU A 412 -4.14 4.38 -14.49
C GLU A 412 -3.26 5.56 -14.10
N SER A 413 -3.87 6.67 -13.71
CA SER A 413 -3.16 7.85 -13.20
C SER A 413 -2.34 7.54 -11.94
N TRP A 414 -2.87 6.72 -11.04
CA TRP A 414 -2.18 6.24 -9.82
C TRP A 414 -1.07 5.23 -10.13
N ASP A 415 -1.02 4.66 -11.33
CA ASP A 415 0.05 3.75 -11.77
C ASP A 415 1.14 4.50 -12.57
N THR A 416 0.88 5.75 -13.01
CA THR A 416 1.77 6.53 -13.87
C THR A 416 3.16 6.77 -13.27
N ARG A 417 4.19 6.40 -14.05
CA ARG A 417 5.61 6.69 -13.81
C ARG A 417 6.12 7.69 -14.85
N ILE A 418 6.71 8.79 -14.41
CA ILE A 418 7.41 9.76 -15.24
C ILE A 418 8.91 9.46 -15.19
N PRO A 419 9.57 9.28 -16.35
CA PRO A 419 11.02 9.12 -16.40
C PRO A 419 11.76 10.29 -15.76
N THR A 420 12.82 9.98 -15.00
CA THR A 420 13.64 10.97 -14.28
C THR A 420 14.18 12.06 -15.22
N GLY A 421 14.56 11.71 -16.46
CA GLY A 421 14.96 12.66 -17.51
C GLY A 421 13.88 13.68 -17.83
N LYS A 422 12.67 13.20 -18.17
CA LYS A 422 11.50 14.04 -18.50
C LYS A 422 11.09 14.92 -17.32
N PHE A 423 11.14 14.38 -16.09
CA PHE A 423 10.82 15.15 -14.89
C PHE A 423 11.83 16.29 -14.62
N ASN A 424 13.14 16.04 -14.78
CA ASN A 424 14.14 17.10 -14.61
C ASN A 424 14.06 18.17 -15.72
N ALA A 425 13.78 17.76 -16.96
CA ALA A 425 13.54 18.71 -18.05
C ALA A 425 12.32 19.60 -17.75
N PHE A 426 11.23 19.00 -17.27
CA PHE A 426 10.05 19.73 -16.81
C PHE A 426 10.37 20.73 -15.69
N LEU A 427 11.13 20.34 -14.66
CA LEU A 427 11.51 21.23 -13.57
C LEU A 427 12.39 22.40 -14.04
N ALA A 428 13.30 22.17 -14.99
CA ALA A 428 14.14 23.20 -15.57
C ALA A 428 13.29 24.25 -16.31
N GLU A 429 12.35 23.80 -17.14
CA GLU A 429 11.42 24.67 -17.86
C GLU A 429 10.53 25.48 -16.92
N LEU A 430 9.97 24.85 -15.87
CA LEU A 430 9.19 25.56 -14.86
C LEU A 430 10.00 26.66 -14.17
N THR A 431 11.25 26.36 -13.83
CA THR A 431 12.14 27.31 -13.15
C THR A 431 12.53 28.46 -14.07
N ALA A 432 12.72 28.20 -15.37
CA ALA A 432 13.02 29.21 -16.37
C ALA A 432 11.83 30.16 -16.62
N ALA A 433 10.63 29.61 -16.77
CA ALA A 433 9.41 30.38 -17.00
C ALA A 433 8.97 31.18 -15.76
N HIS A 434 9.02 30.54 -14.58
CA HIS A 434 8.60 31.13 -13.32
C HIS A 434 9.62 30.79 -12.23
N PRO A 435 10.67 31.60 -12.06
CA PRO A 435 11.68 31.38 -11.01
C PRO A 435 11.09 31.51 -9.60
N HIS A 436 11.61 30.73 -8.65
CA HIS A 436 11.18 30.82 -7.24
C HIS A 436 11.48 32.22 -6.66
N PRO A 437 10.58 32.85 -5.88
CA PRO A 437 10.83 34.16 -5.28
C PRO A 437 12.05 34.15 -4.33
N VAL A 438 12.79 35.25 -4.29
CA VAL A 438 13.95 35.37 -3.39
C VAL A 438 13.46 35.77 -2.00
N ARG A 439 13.69 34.90 -1.00
CA ARG A 439 13.48 35.20 0.42
C ARG A 439 14.78 34.97 1.18
N GLY A 440 15.21 35.94 1.99
CA GLY A 440 16.45 35.83 2.78
C GLY A 440 17.76 35.97 1.98
N GLY A 441 17.72 36.64 0.82
CA GLY A 441 18.93 37.06 0.08
C GLY A 441 19.55 36.02 -0.86
N LYS A 442 19.13 34.75 -0.82
CA LYS A 442 19.54 33.73 -1.80
C LYS A 442 18.31 33.02 -2.38
N GLN A 443 18.29 32.86 -3.70
CA GLN A 443 17.25 32.10 -4.37
C GLN A 443 17.47 30.59 -4.21
N PRO A 444 16.50 29.83 -3.68
CA PRO A 444 16.56 28.38 -3.69
C PRO A 444 16.63 27.87 -5.13
N ARG A 445 17.54 26.92 -5.40
CA ARG A 445 17.64 26.25 -6.69
C ARG A 445 17.21 24.80 -6.56
N ILE A 446 16.48 24.31 -7.56
CA ILE A 446 16.21 22.89 -7.72
C ILE A 446 17.46 22.28 -8.36
N LEU A 447 18.05 21.30 -7.68
CA LEU A 447 19.27 20.61 -8.11
C LEU A 447 18.92 19.40 -8.97
N PHE A 448 17.94 18.63 -8.52
CA PHE A 448 17.52 17.38 -9.13
C PHE A 448 16.11 17.03 -8.65
N GLY A 449 15.34 16.34 -9.49
CA GLY A 449 14.06 15.76 -9.11
C GLY A 449 13.96 14.31 -9.55
N THR A 450 13.22 13.50 -8.79
CA THR A 450 12.83 12.15 -9.20
C THR A 450 11.44 11.80 -8.71
N GLN A 451 10.80 10.82 -9.35
CA GLN A 451 9.61 10.16 -8.83
C GLN A 451 10.05 8.92 -8.03
N ALA A 452 9.88 8.99 -6.71
CA ALA A 452 10.26 7.93 -5.77
C ALA A 452 9.22 6.80 -5.66
N SER A 453 7.94 7.10 -5.93
CA SER A 453 6.87 6.11 -5.99
C SER A 453 5.83 6.51 -7.03
N SER A 454 5.19 5.53 -7.69
CA SER A 454 4.01 5.76 -8.53
C SER A 454 2.71 5.63 -7.76
N ARG A 455 2.67 4.92 -6.62
CA ARG A 455 1.44 4.51 -5.92
C ARG A 455 1.39 4.99 -4.47
N PRO A 456 1.01 6.25 -4.18
CA PRO A 456 0.66 7.31 -5.13
C PRO A 456 1.89 7.98 -5.77
N PRO A 457 1.69 8.79 -6.84
CA PRO A 457 2.77 9.54 -7.49
C PRO A 457 3.45 10.48 -6.49
N THR A 458 4.65 10.08 -6.09
CA THR A 458 5.45 10.75 -5.07
C THR A 458 6.74 11.26 -5.68
N PHE A 459 6.84 12.57 -5.80
CA PHE A 459 7.99 13.28 -6.35
C PHE A 459 8.87 13.80 -5.22
N VAL A 460 10.18 13.68 -5.38
CA VAL A 460 11.18 14.22 -4.46
C VAL A 460 12.03 15.23 -5.25
N VAL A 461 12.07 16.46 -4.76
CA VAL A 461 12.95 17.51 -5.30
C VAL A 461 14.07 17.84 -4.32
N PHE A 462 15.30 17.74 -4.80
CA PHE A 462 16.52 18.12 -4.08
C PHE A 462 16.79 19.60 -4.36
N THR A 463 16.94 20.40 -3.30
CA THR A 463 17.04 21.85 -3.44
C THR A 463 18.14 22.43 -2.57
N THR A 464 18.68 23.59 -2.93
CA THR A 464 19.67 24.30 -2.07
C THR A 464 19.04 25.07 -0.92
N GLY A 465 17.71 25.11 -0.86
CA GLY A 465 16.95 25.93 0.10
C GLY A 465 15.47 25.60 0.05
N PHE A 466 14.71 26.17 0.97
CA PHE A 466 13.29 25.87 1.10
C PHE A 466 12.47 26.46 -0.06
N LEU A 467 11.62 25.64 -0.67
CA LEU A 467 10.60 26.05 -1.63
C LEU A 467 9.30 26.39 -0.90
N ASP A 468 8.83 27.62 -1.07
CA ASP A 468 7.59 28.10 -0.48
C ASP A 468 6.40 27.20 -0.85
N PRO A 469 5.39 27.03 0.03
CA PRO A 469 4.23 26.18 -0.25
C PRO A 469 3.49 26.55 -1.54
N GLY A 470 3.48 27.85 -1.89
CA GLY A 470 2.89 28.33 -3.15
C GLY A 470 3.61 27.80 -4.38
N TYR A 471 4.95 27.75 -4.35
CA TYR A 471 5.74 27.22 -5.47
C TYR A 471 5.60 25.71 -5.60
N ARG A 472 5.54 24.98 -4.47
CA ARG A 472 5.24 23.55 -4.46
C ARG A 472 3.86 23.24 -5.07
N ARG A 473 2.83 24.02 -4.72
CA ARG A 473 1.51 23.92 -5.35
C ARG A 473 1.55 24.24 -6.84
N TYR A 474 2.37 25.21 -7.26
CA TYR A 474 2.58 25.50 -8.68
C TYR A 474 3.19 24.31 -9.43
N ILE A 475 4.22 23.66 -8.89
CA ILE A 475 4.81 22.44 -9.48
C ILE A 475 3.75 21.33 -9.59
N ILE A 476 2.99 21.06 -8.52
CA ILE A 476 1.93 20.05 -8.53
C ILE A 476 0.86 20.37 -9.58
N ARG A 477 0.42 21.64 -9.67
CA ARG A 477 -0.57 22.06 -10.67
C ARG A 477 -0.06 21.84 -12.09
N ARG A 478 1.20 22.20 -12.38
CA ARG A 478 1.82 21.98 -13.70
C ARG A 478 2.06 20.51 -14.01
N LEU A 479 2.35 19.68 -13.01
CA LEU A 479 2.39 18.23 -13.19
C LEU A 479 1.03 17.70 -13.66
N ARG A 480 -0.05 18.19 -13.04
CA ARG A 480 -1.41 17.80 -13.46
C ARG A 480 -1.76 18.25 -14.87
N GLU A 481 -1.45 19.50 -15.20
CA GLU A 481 -1.74 20.06 -16.52
C GLU A 481 -1.02 19.32 -17.67
N ILE A 482 0.19 18.80 -17.44
CA ILE A 482 1.01 18.17 -18.50
C ILE A 482 0.89 16.65 -18.53
N TYR A 483 0.95 16.02 -17.36
CA TYR A 483 1.02 14.55 -17.24
C TYR A 483 -0.31 13.94 -16.75
N GLY A 484 -1.34 14.76 -16.55
CA GLY A 484 -2.66 14.30 -16.12
C GLY A 484 -2.75 14.08 -14.60
N PHE A 485 -2.76 12.83 -14.17
CA PHE A 485 -3.03 12.44 -12.77
C PHE A 485 -4.47 12.68 -12.29
N GLU A 486 -5.45 12.60 -13.19
CA GLU A 486 -6.86 12.68 -12.79
C GLU A 486 -7.19 11.50 -11.87
N GLY A 487 -7.84 11.78 -10.74
CA GLY A 487 -8.22 10.75 -9.76
C GLY A 487 -7.10 10.23 -8.86
N THR A 488 -5.88 10.78 -8.92
CA THR A 488 -4.82 10.44 -7.95
C THR A 488 -4.27 11.67 -7.20
N PRO A 489 -4.01 11.55 -5.88
CA PRO A 489 -3.21 12.56 -5.17
C PRO A 489 -1.77 12.56 -5.71
N ILE A 490 -1.13 13.74 -5.69
CA ILE A 490 0.29 13.90 -5.99
C ILE A 490 0.98 14.38 -4.73
N THR A 491 2.03 13.66 -4.33
CA THR A 491 2.87 14.04 -3.19
C THR A 491 4.16 14.66 -3.71
N LEU A 492 4.48 15.89 -3.29
CA LEU A 492 5.74 16.56 -3.61
C LEU A 492 6.54 16.82 -2.33
N ASN A 493 7.55 15.98 -2.12
CA ASN A 493 8.50 16.09 -1.04
C ASN A 493 9.72 16.91 -1.47
N MET A 494 10.26 17.66 -0.55
CA MET A 494 11.45 18.48 -0.78
C MET A 494 12.53 18.08 0.21
N ARG A 495 13.75 17.94 -0.30
CA ARG A 495 14.94 17.66 0.48
C ARG A 495 15.95 18.79 0.30
N VAL A 496 16.15 19.58 1.36
CA VAL A 496 17.10 20.71 1.35
C VAL A 496 18.51 20.21 1.57
N ARG A 497 19.46 20.70 0.76
CA ARG A 497 20.85 20.27 0.75
C ARG A 497 21.80 21.40 1.08
N GLU A 498 22.68 21.09 2.02
CA GLU A 498 23.86 21.90 2.29
C GLU A 498 25.03 21.42 1.43
N LYS A 499 25.81 22.38 0.93
CA LYS A 499 27.00 22.09 0.14
C LYS A 499 28.08 21.57 1.08
N ARG A 500 28.74 20.46 0.73
CA ARG A 500 29.84 19.91 1.53
C ARG A 500 30.90 20.99 1.78
N LYS A 501 31.31 21.15 3.04
CA LYS A 501 32.47 21.98 3.36
C LYS A 501 33.72 21.24 2.88
N ARG A 502 34.43 21.85 1.93
CA ARG A 502 35.70 21.33 1.41
C ARG A 502 36.78 21.31 2.47
#